data_AF-A0A2G6NX27-F1
#
_entry.id   AF-A0A2G6NX27-F1
#
_cell.length_a   1.000
_cell.length_b   1.000
_cell.length_c   1.000
_cell.angle_alpha   90.00
_cell.angle_beta   90.00
_cell.angle_gamma   90.00
#
_symmetry.space_group_name_H-M   'P 1'
#
loop_
_entity.id
_entity.type
_entity.pdbx_description
1 polymer ?
#
loop_
_entity_poly.entity_id
_entity_poly.type
_entity_poly.pdbx_seq_one_letter_code
_entity_poly.pdbx_strand_id
1 'polypeptide(L)'
;MKNIKLNLGLILIVNTVILFSVTFAAIDYYQKNYIFDKAISSLQNETDYLINEKEFLGHDDETRYFAVDLLFVEDMGALDDYYFLEQEKYFYSLYEKGELIDDEIIKTTNEHGQYYVLLKHVPANIFYDEMSVKEKNNASMPVIFYTDITFATNLVNRLNKIFSAMMLIAIVVEGIVGIYLGTRFEKSQQKLKHFFQNASEQ
;
A
#
# COMPACT_ATOMS: atom_id res chain seq x y z
N MET A 1 34.10 -35.92 9.78
CA MET A 1 33.02 -35.13 10.42
C MET A 1 33.43 -33.65 10.50
N LYS A 2 33.70 -33.01 9.36
CA LYS A 2 34.00 -31.57 9.33
C LYS A 2 32.70 -30.83 8.98
N ASN A 3 32.40 -29.76 9.71
CA ASN A 3 31.38 -28.73 9.41
C ASN A 3 29.95 -28.91 9.97
N ILE A 4 29.71 -29.73 10.99
CA ILE A 4 28.36 -29.85 11.60
C ILE A 4 27.86 -28.48 12.09
N LYS A 5 28.74 -27.70 12.73
CA LYS A 5 28.37 -26.35 13.19
C LYS A 5 28.06 -25.36 12.07
N LEU A 6 28.77 -25.47 10.95
CA LEU A 6 28.55 -24.60 9.79
C LEU A 6 27.23 -24.96 9.11
N ASN A 7 26.95 -26.27 8.98
CA ASN A 7 25.73 -26.78 8.37
C ASN A 7 24.49 -26.42 9.21
N LEU A 8 24.55 -26.55 10.54
CA LEU A 8 23.47 -26.13 11.43
C LEU A 8 23.20 -24.63 11.37
N GLY A 9 24.27 -23.81 11.34
CA GLY A 9 24.14 -22.36 11.14
C GLY A 9 23.49 -22.00 9.81
N LEU A 10 23.94 -22.62 8.72
CA LEU A 10 23.37 -22.41 7.38
C LEU A 10 21.90 -22.82 7.28
N ILE A 11 21.53 -23.97 7.85
CA ILE A 11 20.13 -24.46 7.82
C ILE A 11 19.21 -23.47 8.55
N LEU A 12 19.61 -22.97 9.72
CA LEU A 12 18.83 -21.98 10.47
C LEU A 12 18.67 -20.68 9.67
N ILE A 13 19.79 -20.14 9.16
CA ILE A 13 19.77 -18.91 8.35
C ILE A 13 18.85 -19.07 7.13
N VAL A 14 18.96 -20.17 6.38
CA VAL A 14 18.16 -20.40 5.16
C VAL A 14 16.67 -20.50 5.50
N ASN A 15 16.30 -21.27 6.52
CA ASN A 15 14.89 -21.39 6.92
C ASN A 15 14.30 -20.05 7.34
N THR A 16 15.08 -19.24 8.05
CA THR A 16 14.65 -17.92 8.51
C THR A 16 14.52 -16.94 7.36
N VAL A 17 15.46 -16.94 6.43
CA VAL A 17 15.33 -16.14 5.21
C VAL A 17 14.06 -16.51 4.45
N ILE A 18 13.78 -17.81 4.27
CA ILE A 18 12.57 -18.27 3.57
C ILE A 18 11.31 -17.83 4.32
N LEU A 19 11.22 -18.12 5.63
CA LEU A 19 10.06 -17.80 6.44
C LEU A 19 9.75 -16.30 6.41
N PHE A 20 10.75 -15.46 6.70
CA PHE A 20 10.59 -14.02 6.69
C PHE A 20 10.25 -13.49 5.29
N SER A 21 10.87 -14.01 4.23
CA SER A 21 10.57 -13.57 2.86
C SER A 21 9.12 -13.85 2.47
N VAL A 22 8.61 -15.05 2.79
CA VAL A 22 7.20 -15.41 2.54
C VAL A 22 6.26 -14.53 3.37
N THR A 23 6.56 -14.33 4.65
CA THR A 23 5.75 -13.49 5.52
C THR A 23 5.73 -12.03 5.05
N PHE A 24 6.87 -11.47 4.61
CA PHE A 24 6.93 -10.10 4.10
C PHE A 24 6.20 -9.93 2.78
N ALA A 25 6.36 -10.88 1.85
CA ALA A 25 5.62 -10.85 0.60
C ALA A 25 4.11 -10.87 0.87
N ALA A 26 3.65 -11.68 1.82
CA ALA A 26 2.25 -11.69 2.22
C ALA A 26 1.82 -10.36 2.84
N ILE A 27 2.56 -9.82 3.82
CA ILE A 27 2.21 -8.56 4.50
C ILE A 27 2.18 -7.39 3.50
N ASP A 28 3.19 -7.26 2.63
CA ASP A 28 3.26 -6.21 1.62
C ASP A 28 2.08 -6.28 0.65
N TYR A 29 1.72 -7.49 0.21
CA TYR A 29 0.56 -7.72 -0.64
C TYR A 29 -0.74 -7.31 0.06
N TYR A 30 -0.97 -7.76 1.30
CA TYR A 30 -2.17 -7.42 2.06
C TYR A 30 -2.28 -5.93 2.34
N GLN A 31 -1.19 -5.26 2.71
CA GLN A 31 -1.19 -3.83 2.99
C GLN A 31 -1.48 -2.99 1.75
N LYS A 32 -0.90 -3.34 0.60
CA LYS A 32 -1.15 -2.64 -0.67
C LYS A 32 -2.59 -2.80 -1.12
N ASN A 33 -3.13 -4.02 -1.05
CA ASN A 33 -4.53 -4.27 -1.40
C ASN A 33 -5.48 -3.59 -0.44
N TYR A 34 -5.19 -3.58 0.86
CA TYR A 34 -6.01 -2.87 1.83
C TYR A 34 -6.11 -1.36 1.52
N ILE A 35 -4.98 -0.72 1.20
CA ILE A 35 -4.96 0.69 0.78
C ILE A 35 -5.77 0.90 -0.49
N PHE A 36 -5.57 0.04 -1.49
CA PHE A 36 -6.32 0.09 -2.74
C PHE A 36 -7.83 -0.03 -2.48
N ASP A 37 -8.26 -1.11 -1.85
CA ASP A 37 -9.68 -1.40 -1.61
C ASP A 37 -10.37 -0.26 -0.83
N LYS A 38 -9.71 0.28 0.20
CA LYS A 38 -10.25 1.37 1.00
C LYS A 38 -10.28 2.71 0.26
N ALA A 39 -9.25 3.05 -0.51
CA ALA A 39 -9.23 4.28 -1.29
C ALA A 39 -10.28 4.25 -2.42
N ILE A 40 -10.40 3.13 -3.13
CA ILE A 40 -11.41 2.93 -4.17
C ILE A 40 -12.82 2.98 -3.58
N SER A 41 -13.05 2.30 -2.46
CA SER A 41 -14.35 2.31 -1.78
C SER A 41 -14.73 3.71 -1.31
N SER A 42 -13.75 4.51 -0.83
CA SER A 42 -14.00 5.90 -0.44
C SER A 42 -14.43 6.75 -1.64
N LEU A 43 -13.68 6.67 -2.75
CA LEU A 43 -14.00 7.37 -4.00
C LEU A 43 -15.40 7.00 -4.52
N GLN A 44 -15.72 5.71 -4.57
CA GLN A 44 -17.00 5.22 -5.06
C GLN A 44 -18.16 5.67 -4.17
N ASN A 45 -18.01 5.57 -2.85
CA ASN A 45 -19.05 5.97 -1.90
C ASN A 45 -19.33 7.48 -1.98
N GLU A 46 -18.30 8.31 -2.03
CA GLU A 46 -18.48 9.77 -2.12
C GLU A 46 -19.11 10.17 -3.45
N THR A 47 -18.66 9.56 -4.53
CA THR A 47 -19.21 9.78 -5.87
C THR A 47 -20.68 9.35 -5.95
N ASP A 48 -21.03 8.17 -5.42
CA ASP A 48 -22.40 7.67 -5.42
C ASP A 48 -23.33 8.48 -4.52
N TYR A 49 -22.82 8.97 -3.38
CA TYR A 49 -23.55 9.85 -2.48
C TYR A 49 -23.93 11.16 -3.19
N LEU A 50 -22.97 11.81 -3.84
CA LEU A 50 -23.19 13.07 -4.53
C LEU A 50 -24.13 12.95 -5.73
N ILE A 51 -24.06 11.84 -6.46
CA ILE A 51 -24.87 11.66 -7.67
C ILE A 51 -26.29 11.22 -7.36
N ASN A 52 -26.47 10.33 -6.39
CA ASN A 52 -27.76 9.67 -6.19
C ASN A 52 -28.55 10.20 -4.98
N GLU A 53 -28.04 11.19 -4.24
CA GLU A 53 -28.63 11.70 -2.99
C GLU A 53 -29.12 10.57 -2.05
N LYS A 54 -28.46 9.41 -2.09
CA LYS A 54 -28.81 8.32 -1.17
C LYS A 54 -28.56 8.83 0.24
N GLU A 55 -29.42 8.44 1.19
CA GLU A 55 -29.19 8.66 2.62
C GLU A 55 -27.70 8.44 2.89
N PHE A 56 -27.01 9.50 3.34
CA PHE A 56 -25.63 9.40 3.78
C PHE A 56 -25.61 8.27 4.80
N LEU A 57 -25.13 7.08 4.41
CA LEU A 57 -25.18 5.86 5.24
C LEU A 57 -24.23 5.96 6.46
N GLY A 58 -23.87 7.19 6.83
CA GLY A 58 -22.67 7.52 7.56
C GLY A 58 -21.45 7.31 6.67
N HIS A 59 -20.41 8.12 6.89
CA HIS A 59 -19.07 7.57 6.73
C HIS A 59 -19.04 6.34 7.62
N ASP A 60 -19.02 5.15 7.03
CA ASP A 60 -18.53 3.97 7.73
C ASP A 60 -17.19 4.42 8.31
N ASP A 61 -16.98 4.35 9.64
CA ASP A 61 -15.81 4.98 10.28
C ASP A 61 -14.48 4.46 9.67
N GLU A 62 -14.55 3.34 8.94
CA GLU A 62 -13.49 2.75 8.14
C GLU A 62 -13.15 3.42 6.80
N THR A 63 -14.00 4.27 6.21
CA THR A 63 -13.69 5.01 4.96
C THR A 63 -13.08 6.39 5.24
N ARG A 64 -13.14 6.89 6.48
CA ARG A 64 -12.56 8.18 6.89
C ARG A 64 -11.04 8.29 6.77
N TYR A 65 -10.35 7.19 6.50
CA TYR A 65 -8.89 7.19 6.31
C TYR A 65 -8.46 7.84 4.99
N PHE A 66 -9.35 7.88 4.01
CA PHE A 66 -9.07 8.45 2.69
C PHE A 66 -10.13 9.52 2.38
N ALA A 67 -9.77 10.77 2.65
CA ALA A 67 -10.60 11.91 2.25
C ALA A 67 -10.68 11.95 0.72
N VAL A 68 -11.88 12.23 0.21
CA VAL A 68 -12.13 12.43 -1.22
C VAL A 68 -12.34 13.93 -1.43
N ASP A 69 -11.53 14.49 -2.30
CA ASP A 69 -11.63 15.87 -2.74
C ASP A 69 -12.20 15.91 -4.17
N LEU A 70 -12.74 17.08 -4.54
CA LEU A 70 -13.40 17.31 -5.81
C LEU A 70 -12.76 18.48 -6.55
N LEU A 71 -12.57 18.29 -7.84
CA LEU A 71 -12.08 19.31 -8.76
C LEU A 71 -13.06 19.47 -9.92
N PHE A 72 -13.65 20.66 -10.02
CA PHE A 72 -14.53 21.07 -11.10
C PHE A 72 -13.72 21.49 -12.32
N VAL A 73 -13.92 20.83 -13.46
CA VAL A 73 -13.12 21.09 -14.67
C VAL A 73 -13.44 22.44 -15.30
N GLU A 74 -14.68 22.94 -15.22
CA GLU A 74 -15.04 24.26 -15.76
C GLU A 74 -14.38 25.42 -15.00
N ASP A 75 -14.04 25.23 -13.72
CA ASP A 75 -13.43 26.27 -12.89
C ASP A 75 -11.97 26.56 -13.28
N MET A 76 -11.29 25.64 -13.99
CA MET A 76 -9.91 25.85 -14.45
C MET A 76 -9.80 26.74 -15.68
N GLY A 77 -10.83 26.78 -16.53
CA GLY A 77 -10.83 27.62 -17.74
C GLY A 77 -11.04 29.12 -17.45
N ALA A 78 -11.54 29.46 -16.26
CA ALA A 78 -12.01 30.79 -15.90
C ALA A 78 -11.19 31.53 -14.82
N LEU A 79 -10.23 30.85 -14.16
CA LEU A 79 -9.49 31.42 -13.04
C LEU A 79 -7.98 31.25 -13.26
N ASP A 80 -7.30 32.36 -13.56
CA ASP A 80 -5.84 32.48 -13.53
C ASP A 80 -5.25 31.75 -12.31
N ASP A 81 -4.47 30.69 -12.56
CA ASP A 81 -3.35 30.02 -11.85
C ASP A 81 -3.19 30.05 -10.30
N TYR A 82 -3.94 30.86 -9.56
CA TYR A 82 -3.66 31.29 -8.18
C TYR A 82 -4.41 30.52 -7.10
N TYR A 83 -5.48 29.80 -7.46
CA TYR A 83 -6.34 29.10 -6.48
C TYR A 83 -6.23 27.58 -6.50
N PHE A 84 -5.58 27.00 -7.53
CA PHE A 84 -5.44 25.54 -7.64
C PHE A 84 -4.14 25.05 -7.01
N LEU A 85 -4.25 23.94 -6.30
CA LEU A 85 -3.11 23.18 -5.82
C LEU A 85 -2.37 22.56 -7.02
N GLU A 86 -1.06 22.42 -6.94
CA GLU A 86 -0.25 21.88 -8.05
C GLU A 86 -0.67 20.47 -8.46
N GLN A 87 -1.13 19.64 -7.51
CA GLN A 87 -1.70 18.33 -7.84
C GLN A 87 -3.00 18.42 -8.65
N GLU A 88 -3.83 19.42 -8.42
CA GLU A 88 -5.07 19.63 -9.18
C GLU A 88 -4.74 20.04 -10.62
N LYS A 89 -3.78 20.94 -10.81
CA LYS A 89 -3.25 21.31 -12.13
C LYS A 89 -2.76 20.08 -12.90
N TYR A 90 -2.08 19.17 -12.20
CA TYR A 90 -1.66 17.90 -12.78
C TYR A 90 -2.86 17.03 -13.22
N PHE A 91 -3.89 16.87 -12.39
CA PHE A 91 -5.08 16.06 -12.74
C PHE A 91 -5.83 16.66 -13.93
N TYR A 92 -5.98 17.98 -13.97
CA TYR A 92 -6.57 18.66 -15.12
C TYR A 92 -5.74 18.45 -16.40
N SER A 93 -4.42 18.45 -16.31
CA SER A 93 -3.57 18.10 -17.47
C SER A 93 -3.79 16.67 -17.97
N LEU A 94 -4.12 15.72 -17.08
CA LEU A 94 -4.49 14.34 -17.47
C LEU A 94 -5.84 14.33 -18.18
N TYR A 95 -6.80 15.12 -17.69
CA TYR A 95 -8.09 15.31 -18.36
C TYR A 95 -7.93 15.88 -19.77
N GLU A 96 -7.17 16.97 -19.95
CA GLU A 96 -6.97 17.62 -21.27
C GLU A 96 -6.28 16.70 -22.29
N LYS A 97 -5.40 15.81 -21.82
CA LYS A 97 -4.73 14.81 -22.67
C LYS A 97 -5.62 13.62 -23.01
N GLY A 98 -6.82 13.52 -22.43
CA GLY A 98 -7.71 12.37 -22.56
C GLY A 98 -7.20 11.13 -21.84
N GLU A 99 -6.35 11.29 -20.83
CA GLU A 99 -5.81 10.19 -20.00
C GLU A 99 -6.76 9.83 -18.84
N LEU A 100 -7.72 10.69 -18.52
CA LEU A 100 -8.83 10.37 -17.62
C LEU A 100 -10.04 9.90 -18.42
N ILE A 101 -10.48 8.67 -18.17
CA ILE A 101 -11.66 8.06 -18.80
C ILE A 101 -12.82 8.11 -17.79
N ASP A 102 -14.01 8.45 -18.28
CA ASP A 102 -15.22 8.52 -17.47
C ASP A 102 -15.52 7.17 -16.80
N ASP A 103 -15.87 7.20 -15.51
CA ASP A 103 -16.11 6.03 -14.65
C ASP A 103 -14.90 5.09 -14.45
N GLU A 104 -13.68 5.47 -14.90
CA GLU A 104 -12.46 4.72 -14.65
C GLU A 104 -11.64 5.35 -13.51
N ILE A 105 -11.29 4.54 -12.52
CA ILE A 105 -10.38 4.95 -11.45
C ILE A 105 -8.95 4.62 -11.85
N ILE A 106 -8.12 5.65 -12.00
CA ILE A 106 -6.70 5.50 -12.30
C ILE A 106 -5.86 5.76 -11.05
N LYS A 107 -4.72 5.06 -10.97
CA LYS A 107 -3.66 5.38 -10.01
C LYS A 107 -2.65 6.31 -10.68
N THR A 108 -2.38 7.45 -10.06
CA THR A 108 -1.37 8.39 -10.57
C THR A 108 -0.38 8.84 -9.49
N THR A 109 0.75 9.39 -9.90
CA THR A 109 1.82 9.86 -9.03
C THR A 109 2.48 11.08 -9.63
N ASN A 110 2.64 12.12 -8.83
CA ASN A 110 3.37 13.33 -9.20
C ASN A 110 4.38 13.69 -8.10
N GLU A 111 4.97 14.88 -8.18
CA GLU A 111 5.94 15.37 -7.19
C GLU A 111 5.33 15.66 -5.80
N HIS A 112 4.00 15.82 -5.73
CA HIS A 112 3.26 16.12 -4.50
C HIS A 112 2.73 14.87 -3.81
N GLY A 113 2.55 13.76 -4.53
CA GLY A 113 2.01 12.56 -3.93
C GLY A 113 1.61 11.45 -4.87
N GLN A 114 0.94 10.46 -4.28
CA GLN A 114 0.28 9.34 -4.97
C GLN A 114 -1.23 9.47 -4.75
N TYR A 115 -1.99 9.31 -5.83
CA TYR A 115 -3.42 9.56 -5.83
C TYR A 115 -4.17 8.46 -6.57
N TYR A 116 -5.41 8.21 -6.15
CA TYR A 116 -6.41 7.62 -7.03
C TYR A 116 -7.31 8.73 -7.54
N VAL A 117 -7.61 8.70 -8.83
CA VAL A 117 -8.34 9.76 -9.53
C VAL A 117 -9.44 9.12 -10.38
N LEU A 118 -10.63 9.69 -10.31
CA LEU A 118 -11.83 9.28 -11.05
C LEU A 118 -12.41 10.50 -11.76
N LEU A 119 -12.58 10.41 -13.06
CA LEU A 119 -13.37 11.39 -13.80
C LEU A 119 -14.82 10.91 -13.85
N LYS A 120 -15.76 11.82 -13.58
CA LYS A 120 -17.18 11.54 -13.77
C LYS A 120 -17.95 12.74 -14.30
N HIS A 121 -18.84 12.50 -15.25
CA HIS A 121 -19.82 13.48 -15.70
C HIS A 121 -21.04 13.46 -14.76
N VAL A 122 -21.16 14.50 -13.94
CA VAL A 122 -22.19 14.62 -12.92
C VAL A 122 -23.27 15.60 -13.40
N PRO A 123 -24.57 15.34 -13.15
CA PRO A 123 -25.63 16.30 -13.43
C PRO A 123 -25.31 17.68 -12.84
N ALA A 124 -25.27 18.73 -13.68
CA ALA A 124 -24.82 20.05 -13.24
C ALA A 124 -25.76 20.69 -12.19
N ASN A 125 -27.01 20.21 -12.12
CA ASN A 125 -28.00 20.65 -11.13
C ASN A 125 -27.64 20.23 -9.68
N ILE A 126 -26.69 19.32 -9.49
CA ILE A 126 -26.16 18.95 -8.16
C ILE A 126 -25.35 20.11 -7.56
N PHE A 127 -24.73 20.93 -8.40
CA PHE A 127 -23.83 22.00 -7.95
C PHE A 127 -24.40 23.42 -8.15
N TYR A 128 -25.28 23.61 -9.14
CA TYR A 128 -25.85 24.92 -9.45
C TYR A 128 -27.37 24.94 -9.28
N ASP A 129 -27.83 25.58 -8.21
CA ASP A 129 -29.25 25.64 -7.84
C ASP A 129 -30.08 26.53 -8.81
N GLU A 130 -29.44 27.50 -9.46
CA GLU A 130 -30.10 28.52 -10.29
C GLU A 130 -30.27 28.17 -11.79
N MET A 131 -29.90 26.96 -12.23
CA MET A 131 -30.10 26.61 -13.65
C MET A 131 -31.57 26.48 -14.04
N SER A 132 -31.91 26.89 -15.27
CA SER A 132 -33.25 26.68 -15.80
C SER A 132 -33.56 25.18 -15.90
N VAL A 133 -34.82 24.77 -15.71
CA VAL A 133 -35.25 23.34 -15.74
C VAL A 133 -34.81 22.61 -17.03
N LYS A 134 -34.60 23.36 -18.13
CA LYS A 134 -34.18 22.82 -19.43
C LYS A 134 -32.65 22.61 -19.54
N GLU A 135 -31.86 23.44 -18.85
CA GLU A 135 -30.41 23.27 -18.70
C GLU A 135 -30.10 22.20 -17.64
N LYS A 136 -30.87 22.17 -16.54
CA LYS A 136 -30.76 21.16 -15.48
C LYS A 136 -30.86 19.71 -15.98
N ASN A 137 -31.68 19.45 -17.00
CA ASN A 137 -31.92 18.09 -17.50
C ASN A 137 -30.95 17.63 -18.59
N ASN A 138 -30.13 18.53 -19.16
CA ASN A 138 -29.25 18.22 -20.30
C ASN A 138 -27.77 18.53 -20.05
N ALA A 139 -27.42 19.27 -18.99
CA ALA A 139 -26.05 19.62 -18.69
C ALA A 139 -25.44 18.62 -17.70
N SER A 140 -24.41 17.89 -18.15
CA SER A 140 -23.50 17.15 -17.29
C SER A 140 -22.15 17.89 -17.26
N MET A 141 -21.57 17.97 -16.07
CA MET A 141 -20.32 18.65 -15.82
C MET A 141 -19.23 17.61 -15.50
N PRO A 142 -18.06 17.67 -16.15
CA PRO A 142 -16.94 16.82 -15.77
C PRO A 142 -16.39 17.25 -14.41
N VAL A 143 -16.38 16.31 -13.46
CA VAL A 143 -15.83 16.47 -12.12
C VAL A 143 -14.76 15.41 -11.90
N ILE A 144 -13.61 15.82 -11.40
CA ILE A 144 -12.50 14.95 -11.04
C ILE A 144 -12.57 14.71 -9.53
N PHE A 145 -12.84 13.47 -9.14
CA PHE A 145 -12.76 13.01 -7.76
C PHE A 145 -11.37 12.43 -7.52
N TYR A 146 -10.74 12.77 -6.41
CA TYR A 146 -9.45 12.20 -6.09
C TYR A 146 -9.26 11.96 -4.61
N THR A 147 -8.38 11.03 -4.28
CA THR A 147 -7.97 10.76 -2.90
C THR A 147 -6.46 10.60 -2.80
N ASP A 148 -5.88 11.25 -1.79
CA ASP A 148 -4.45 11.19 -1.49
C ASP A 148 -4.11 9.92 -0.70
N ILE A 149 -3.28 9.06 -1.28
CA ILE A 149 -2.79 7.82 -0.66
C ILE A 149 -1.31 7.92 -0.24
N THR A 150 -0.70 9.10 -0.32
CA THR A 150 0.72 9.34 -0.07
C THR A 150 1.11 8.92 1.32
N PHE A 151 0.35 9.33 2.33
CA PHE A 151 0.63 8.97 3.72
C PHE A 151 0.59 7.46 3.92
N ALA A 152 -0.48 6.80 3.47
CA ALA A 152 -0.66 5.37 3.61
C ALA A 152 0.46 4.58 2.91
N THR A 153 0.81 4.99 1.68
CA THR A 153 1.89 4.34 0.92
C THR A 153 3.26 4.55 1.58
N ASN A 154 3.52 5.76 2.10
CA ASN A 154 4.75 6.05 2.83
C ASN A 154 4.85 5.27 4.14
N LEU A 155 3.73 5.08 4.84
CA LEU A 155 3.67 4.26 6.04
C LEU A 155 4.03 2.81 5.74
N VAL A 156 3.43 2.20 4.71
CA VAL A 156 3.77 0.83 4.26
C VAL A 156 5.24 0.72 3.89
N ASN A 157 5.76 1.67 3.11
CA ASN A 157 7.18 1.68 2.75
C ASN A 157 8.11 1.79 3.96
N ARG A 158 7.75 2.59 4.99
CA ARG A 158 8.53 2.69 6.23
C ARG A 158 8.44 1.42 7.06
N LEU A 159 7.27 0.83 7.19
CA LEU A 159 7.08 -0.46 7.87
C LEU A 159 7.92 -1.55 7.20
N ASN A 160 7.89 -1.64 5.87
CA ASN A 160 8.72 -2.56 5.10
C ASN A 160 10.22 -2.37 5.37
N LYS A 161 10.70 -1.13 5.52
CA LYS A 161 12.10 -0.85 5.90
C LYS A 161 12.43 -1.33 7.30
N ILE A 162 11.56 -1.07 8.28
CA ILE A 162 11.74 -1.52 9.68
C ILE A 162 11.79 -3.04 9.73
N PHE A 163 10.84 -3.68 9.06
CA PHE A 163 10.74 -5.12 8.93
C PHE A 163 11.98 -5.74 8.27
N SER A 164 12.49 -5.12 7.20
CA SER A 164 13.75 -5.54 6.57
C SER A 164 14.93 -5.45 7.54
N ALA A 165 15.00 -4.38 8.35
CA ALA A 165 16.04 -4.25 9.37
C ALA A 165 15.93 -5.33 10.46
N MET A 166 14.72 -5.65 10.90
CA MET A 166 14.47 -6.74 11.86
C MET A 166 14.90 -8.10 11.30
N MET A 167 14.66 -8.36 10.02
CA MET A 167 15.10 -9.59 9.34
C MET A 167 16.61 -9.74 9.36
N LEU A 168 17.35 -8.66 9.05
CA LEU A 168 18.81 -8.68 9.09
C LEU A 168 19.34 -8.99 10.50
N ILE A 169 18.72 -8.41 11.54
CA ILE A 169 19.07 -8.71 12.93
C ILE A 169 18.79 -10.19 13.25
N ALA A 170 17.63 -10.72 12.84
CA ALA A 170 17.26 -12.11 13.07
C ALA A 170 18.27 -13.09 12.42
N ILE A 171 18.68 -12.82 11.17
CA ILE A 171 19.69 -13.63 10.46
C ILE A 171 21.01 -13.67 11.24
N VAL A 172 21.47 -12.53 11.75
CA VAL A 172 22.72 -12.46 12.53
C VAL A 172 22.60 -13.25 13.84
N VAL A 173 21.51 -13.05 14.59
CA VAL A 173 21.27 -13.75 15.86
C VAL A 173 21.21 -15.26 15.65
N GLU A 174 20.48 -15.72 14.65
CA GLU A 174 20.36 -17.16 14.37
C GLU A 174 21.65 -17.78 13.85
N GLY A 175 22.44 -17.04 13.07
CA GLY A 175 23.77 -17.49 12.67
C GLY A 175 24.65 -17.76 13.90
N ILE A 176 24.64 -16.86 14.89
CA ILE A 176 25.39 -17.02 16.15
C ILE A 176 24.86 -18.23 16.93
N VAL A 177 23.52 -18.35 17.09
CA VAL A 177 22.89 -19.47 17.80
C VAL A 177 23.21 -20.81 17.13
N GLY A 178 23.15 -20.89 15.81
CA GLY A 178 23.46 -22.09 15.03
C GLY A 178 24.91 -22.53 15.19
N ILE A 179 25.86 -21.60 15.17
CA ILE A 179 27.28 -21.90 15.44
C ILE A 179 27.46 -22.40 16.88
N TYR A 180 26.79 -21.78 17.85
CA TYR A 180 26.87 -22.18 19.26
C TYR A 180 26.32 -23.60 19.48
N LEU A 181 25.12 -23.90 18.99
CA LEU A 181 24.49 -25.22 19.06
C LEU A 181 25.33 -26.27 18.33
N GLY A 182 25.80 -25.94 17.14
CA GLY A 182 26.70 -26.78 16.36
C GLY A 182 27.98 -27.17 17.10
N THR A 183 28.60 -26.20 17.78
CA THR A 183 29.81 -26.43 18.57
C THR A 183 29.53 -27.35 19.78
N ARG A 184 28.37 -27.21 20.42
CA ARG A 184 27.93 -28.11 21.51
C ARG A 184 27.72 -29.53 20.99
N PHE A 185 27.08 -29.68 19.82
CA PHE A 185 26.87 -30.99 19.19
C PHE A 185 28.18 -31.70 18.85
N GLU A 186 29.13 -30.98 18.23
CA GLU A 186 30.45 -31.53 17.91
C GLU A 186 31.18 -32.03 19.17
N LYS A 187 31.15 -31.26 20.27
CA LYS A 187 31.75 -31.66 21.55
C LYS A 187 31.07 -32.90 22.16
N SER A 188 29.75 -32.98 22.11
CA SER A 188 29.01 -34.14 22.61
C SER A 188 29.32 -35.41 21.82
N GLN A 189 29.42 -35.30 20.48
CA GLN A 189 29.79 -36.45 19.64
C GLN A 189 31.25 -36.90 19.86
N GLN A 190 32.19 -35.97 20.08
CA GLN A 190 33.57 -36.31 20.44
C GLN A 190 33.64 -37.09 21.76
N LYS A 191 32.91 -36.65 22.79
CA LYS A 191 32.81 -37.38 24.07
C LYS A 191 32.24 -38.78 23.89
N LEU A 192 31.17 -38.90 23.11
CA LEU A 192 30.53 -40.18 22.84
C LEU A 192 31.47 -41.14 22.10
N LYS A 193 32.21 -40.64 21.10
CA LYS A 193 33.21 -41.42 20.37
C LYS A 193 34.32 -41.93 21.29
N HIS A 194 34.87 -41.07 22.15
CA HIS A 194 35.88 -41.49 23.13
C HIS A 194 35.37 -42.55 24.11
N PHE A 195 34.13 -42.41 24.58
CA PHE A 195 33.51 -43.39 25.47
C PHE A 195 33.44 -44.79 24.82
N PHE A 196 32.96 -44.87 23.57
CA PHE A 196 32.86 -46.15 22.86
C PHE A 196 34.21 -46.78 22.52
N GLN A 197 35.21 -45.96 22.18
CA GLN A 197 36.58 -46.47 21.94
C GLN A 197 37.16 -47.09 23.22
N ASN A 198 37.08 -46.38 24.34
CA ASN A 198 37.59 -46.87 25.62
C ASN A 198 36.82 -48.10 26.14
N ALA A 199 35.53 -48.23 25.82
CA ALA A 199 34.73 -49.40 26.18
C ALA A 199 35.01 -50.62 25.29
N SER A 200 35.49 -50.42 24.05
CA SER A 200 35.87 -51.52 23.15
C SER A 200 37.29 -52.05 23.37
N GLU A 201 38.12 -51.29 24.08
CA GLU A 201 39.50 -51.67 24.46
C GLU A 201 39.56 -52.46 25.79
N GLN A 202 38.42 -52.68 26.44
CA GLN A 202 38.23 -53.60 27.58
C GLN A 202 37.58 -54.91 27.12
#